data_AF-A0A353GZ88-F1
#
_entry.id   AF-A0A353GZ88-F1
#
_cell.length_a   1.000
_cell.length_b   1.000
_cell.length_c   1.000
_cell.angle_alpha   90.00
_cell.angle_beta   90.00
_cell.angle_gamma   90.00
#
_symmetry.space_group_name_H-M   'P 1'
#
loop_
_entity.id
_entity.type
_entity.pdbx_description
1 polymer ?
#
loop_
_entity_poly.entity_id
_entity_poly.type
_entity_poly.pdbx_seq_one_letter_code
_entity_poly.pdbx_strand_id
1 'polypeptide(L)'
;MARILDQPRYKCAMAAMQTVQSIPRALPILHAGPGCAEKLGGSVGSSGYFSPHIFPCTNISEKEVIFGGEGRLKETIENALKVVDADLYVVLTGCTSEIVGDDA
;
A
#
# COMPACT_ATOMS: atom_id res chain seq x y z
N MET A 1 26.91 -21.33 8.90
CA MET A 1 25.59 -21.98 9.01
C MET A 1 24.54 -20.90 8.81
N ALA A 2 23.64 -21.04 7.83
CA ALA A 2 22.61 -20.02 7.59
C ALA A 2 21.62 -20.00 8.77
N ARG A 3 21.30 -18.79 9.27
CA ARG A 3 20.28 -18.62 10.30
C ARG A 3 18.92 -18.62 9.62
N ILE A 4 18.19 -19.73 9.75
CA ILE A 4 16.85 -19.87 9.17
C ILE A 4 15.87 -19.07 10.00
N LEU A 5 15.04 -18.28 9.33
CA LEU A 5 13.94 -17.53 9.91
C LEU A 5 12.69 -18.40 9.81
N ASP A 6 12.37 -19.11 10.89
CA ASP A 6 11.19 -19.97 10.99
C ASP A 6 10.09 -19.26 11.80
N GLN A 7 8.84 -19.40 11.36
CA GLN A 7 7.65 -18.77 11.98
C GLN A 7 7.84 -17.29 12.37
N PRO A 8 8.09 -16.38 11.41
CA PRO A 8 8.23 -14.96 11.72
C PRO A 8 6.97 -14.41 12.40
N ARG A 9 7.16 -13.73 13.53
CA ARG A 9 6.09 -13.07 14.30
C ARG A 9 5.99 -11.57 14.01
N TYR A 10 6.37 -11.17 12.81
CA TYR A 10 6.33 -9.79 12.34
C TYR A 10 5.84 -9.74 10.90
N LYS A 11 5.41 -8.55 10.47
CA LYS A 11 5.07 -8.23 9.09
C LYS A 11 6.09 -7.27 8.49
N CYS A 12 6.05 -7.06 7.18
CA CYS A 12 6.86 -6.03 6.54
C CYS A 12 6.38 -4.62 6.92
N ALA A 13 7.20 -3.61 6.60
CA ALA A 13 6.96 -2.21 6.96
C ALA A 13 5.60 -1.67 6.48
N MET A 14 5.09 -2.14 5.35
CA MET A 14 3.79 -1.74 4.80
C MET A 14 2.59 -2.14 5.66
N ALA A 15 2.78 -2.96 6.71
CA ALA A 15 1.78 -3.11 7.78
C ALA A 15 1.41 -1.77 8.46
N ALA A 16 2.20 -0.71 8.26
CA ALA A 16 1.86 0.68 8.57
C ALA A 16 0.48 1.11 8.04
N MET A 17 -0.05 0.49 6.98
CA MET A 17 -1.43 0.73 6.52
C MET A 17 -2.49 0.54 7.61
N GLN A 18 -2.24 -0.32 8.61
CA GLN A 18 -3.15 -0.50 9.75
C GLN A 18 -3.12 0.70 10.70
N THR A 19 -1.98 1.39 10.79
CA THR A 19 -1.83 2.64 11.54
C THR A 19 -2.61 3.75 10.86
N VAL A 20 -2.49 3.88 9.52
CA VAL A 20 -3.28 4.84 8.73
C VAL A 20 -4.78 4.57 8.91
N GLN A 21 -5.21 3.30 8.81
CA GLN A 21 -6.61 2.92 9.02
C GLN A 21 -7.12 3.17 10.45
N SER A 22 -6.24 3.35 11.43
CA SER A 22 -6.67 3.69 12.80
C SER A 22 -7.02 5.19 12.95
N ILE A 23 -6.66 6.01 11.96
CA ILE A 23 -7.02 7.43 11.91
C ILE A 23 -8.40 7.55 11.26
N PRO A 24 -9.40 8.16 11.93
CA PRO A 24 -10.73 8.37 11.35
C PRO A 24 -10.64 9.09 10.00
N ARG A 25 -11.37 8.57 9.00
CA ARG A 25 -11.43 9.11 7.63
C ARG A 25 -10.07 9.24 6.93
N ALA A 26 -9.04 8.51 7.36
CA ALA A 26 -7.77 8.39 6.63
C ALA A 26 -7.73 7.13 5.74
N LEU A 27 -7.09 7.26 4.58
CA LEU A 27 -6.98 6.21 3.58
C LEU A 27 -5.51 5.99 3.17
N PRO A 28 -4.98 4.76 3.29
CA PRO A 28 -3.68 4.44 2.71
C PRO A 28 -3.81 4.27 1.19
N ILE A 29 -2.88 4.87 0.45
CA ILE A 29 -2.63 4.62 -0.98
C ILE A 29 -1.36 3.80 -1.09
N LEU A 30 -1.43 2.66 -1.78
CA LEU A 30 -0.33 1.71 -1.86
C LEU A 30 0.41 1.87 -3.18
N HIS A 31 1.62 2.41 -3.12
CA HIS A 31 2.54 2.36 -4.24
C HIS A 31 3.27 1.02 -4.22
N ALA A 32 2.61 -0.04 -4.70
CA ALA A 32 3.08 -1.42 -4.57
C ALA A 32 2.52 -2.34 -5.66
N GLY A 33 2.96 -3.61 -5.64
CA GLY A 33 2.37 -4.67 -6.43
C GLY A 33 0.97 -5.09 -5.92
N PRO A 34 0.14 -5.73 -6.76
CA PRO A 34 -1.28 -5.97 -6.46
C PRO A 34 -1.53 -6.91 -5.27
N GLY A 35 -0.60 -7.81 -4.95
CA GLY A 35 -0.77 -8.78 -3.85
C GLY A 35 -0.55 -8.20 -2.45
N CYS A 36 0.07 -7.03 -2.35
CA CYS A 36 0.49 -6.44 -1.08
C CYS A 36 -0.69 -6.09 -0.18
N ALA A 37 -1.70 -5.41 -0.74
CA ALA A 37 -2.93 -5.03 -0.05
C ALA A 37 -3.66 -6.24 0.53
N GLU A 38 -3.79 -7.30 -0.28
CA GLU A 38 -4.50 -8.52 0.09
C GLU A 38 -3.81 -9.25 1.24
N LYS A 39 -2.48 -9.39 1.17
CA LYS A 39 -1.69 -10.05 2.22
C LYS A 39 -1.73 -9.33 3.56
N LEU A 40 -1.92 -8.00 3.55
CA LEU A 40 -1.90 -7.19 4.76
C LEU A 40 -3.31 -6.82 5.27
N GLY A 41 -4.31 -6.81 4.38
CA GLY A 41 -5.69 -6.41 4.67
C GLY A 41 -6.46 -7.42 5.53
N GLY A 42 -6.17 -8.72 5.42
CA GLY A 42 -6.93 -9.77 6.10
C GLY A 42 -6.69 -9.94 7.61
N SER A 43 -5.98 -9.03 8.28
CA SER A 43 -5.48 -9.29 9.63
C SER A 43 -6.17 -8.55 10.78
N VAL A 44 -6.35 -7.23 10.74
CA VAL A 44 -6.98 -6.50 11.87
C VAL A 44 -7.22 -5.04 11.47
N GLY A 45 -8.28 -4.41 11.99
CA GLY A 45 -8.41 -2.95 12.05
C GLY A 45 -8.73 -2.27 10.71
N SER A 46 -9.99 -2.36 10.30
CA SER A 46 -10.58 -1.29 9.49
C SER A 46 -10.91 -0.13 10.44
N SER A 47 -10.88 1.11 9.93
CA SER A 47 -11.36 2.30 10.67
C SER A 47 -12.81 2.16 11.15
N GLY A 48 -13.54 1.13 10.70
CA GLY A 48 -14.99 0.98 10.81
C GLY A 48 -15.74 1.88 9.82
N TYR A 49 -15.05 2.85 9.22
CA TYR A 49 -15.59 3.80 8.26
C TYR A 49 -15.46 3.30 6.82
N PHE A 50 -14.30 2.74 6.49
CA PHE A 50 -14.01 2.18 5.17
C PHE A 50 -14.11 0.66 5.18
N SER A 51 -14.69 0.10 4.12
CA SER A 51 -14.69 -1.34 3.91
C SER A 51 -13.25 -1.85 3.86
N PRO A 52 -12.93 -3.02 4.42
CA PRO A 52 -11.65 -3.66 4.16
C PRO A 52 -11.48 -3.87 2.65
N HIS A 53 -10.23 -3.86 2.17
CA HIS A 53 -9.85 -4.06 0.77
C HIS A 53 -10.22 -2.93 -0.23
N ILE A 54 -10.52 -1.71 0.23
CA ILE A 54 -10.76 -0.57 -0.67
C ILE A 54 -9.51 0.26 -1.00
N PHE A 55 -8.33 -0.17 -0.56
CA PHE A 55 -7.11 0.63 -0.61
C PHE A 55 -6.65 0.82 -2.07
N PRO A 56 -6.60 2.06 -2.57
CA PRO A 56 -6.07 2.33 -3.91
C PRO A 56 -4.64 1.83 -4.01
N CYS A 57 -4.29 1.17 -5.12
CA CYS A 57 -2.98 0.59 -5.34
C CYS A 57 -2.52 0.89 -6.76
N THR A 58 -1.25 1.24 -6.92
CA THR A 58 -0.65 1.45 -8.25
C THR A 58 -0.58 0.18 -9.08
N ASN A 59 -0.70 -0.99 -8.45
CA ASN A 59 -0.65 -2.31 -9.07
C ASN A 59 0.57 -2.44 -10.00
N ILE A 60 1.75 -2.17 -9.44
CA ILE A 60 3.03 -2.22 -10.16
C ILE A 60 3.19 -3.57 -10.86
N SER A 61 3.45 -3.50 -12.16
CA SER A 61 3.74 -4.62 -13.04
C SER A 61 5.17 -4.51 -13.59
N GLU A 62 5.57 -5.44 -14.45
CA GLU A 62 6.88 -5.42 -15.12
C GLU A 62 7.13 -4.11 -15.89
N LYS A 63 6.08 -3.46 -16.38
CA LYS A 63 6.19 -2.17 -17.07
C LYS A 63 6.74 -1.08 -16.14
N GLU A 64 6.14 -0.92 -14.96
CA GLU A 64 6.57 0.08 -13.98
C GLU A 64 7.95 -0.25 -13.41
N VAL A 65 8.35 -1.54 -13.37
CA VAL A 65 9.72 -1.93 -13.01
C VAL A 65 10.76 -1.42 -14.03
N ILE A 66 10.41 -1.34 -15.32
CA ILE A 66 11.33 -0.88 -16.39
C ILE A 66 11.32 0.64 -16.51
N PHE A 67 10.14 1.26 -16.40
CA PHE A 67 9.93 2.67 -16.76
C PHE A 67 9.67 3.58 -15.56
N GLY A 68 9.62 3.05 -14.34
CA GLY A 68 9.23 3.76 -13.14
C GLY A 68 7.71 3.78 -12.92
N GLY A 69 7.33 3.94 -11.66
CA GLY A 69 5.95 3.90 -11.17
C GLY A 69 5.32 5.28 -10.87
N GLU A 70 6.07 6.38 -10.95
CA GLU A 70 5.62 7.73 -10.55
C GLU A 70 4.35 8.19 -11.28
N GLY A 71 4.31 8.04 -12.61
CA GLY A 71 3.13 8.41 -13.39
C GLY A 71 1.88 7.62 -12.99
N ARG A 72 2.06 6.33 -12.65
CA ARG A 72 0.99 5.47 -12.16
C ARG A 72 0.56 5.85 -10.74
N LEU A 73 1.51 6.25 -9.88
CA LEU A 73 1.21 6.77 -8.55
C LEU A 73 0.35 8.03 -8.64
N LYS A 74 0.73 8.98 -9.50
CA LYS A 74 -0.05 10.20 -9.72
C LYS A 74 -1.48 9.89 -10.20
N GLU A 75 -1.63 9.03 -11.20
CA GLU A 75 -2.94 8.58 -11.69
C GLU A 75 -3.78 7.95 -10.57
N THR A 76 -3.16 7.11 -9.74
CA THR A 76 -3.83 6.42 -8.62
C THR A 76 -4.29 7.40 -7.56
N ILE A 77 -3.48 8.39 -7.22
CA ILE A 77 -3.84 9.46 -6.27
C ILE A 77 -5.02 10.29 -6.82
N GLU A 78 -4.93 10.73 -8.08
CA GLU A 78 -6.01 11.51 -8.70
C GLU A 78 -7.34 10.73 -8.74
N ASN A 79 -7.29 9.43 -9.01
CA ASN A 79 -8.49 8.59 -9.02
C ASN A 79 -9.01 8.35 -7.59
N ALA A 80 -8.13 8.09 -6.62
CA ALA A 80 -8.51 7.93 -5.21
C ALA A 80 -9.26 9.15 -4.67
N LEU A 81 -8.78 10.35 -4.97
CA LEU A 81 -9.41 11.62 -4.58
C LEU A 81 -10.80 11.83 -5.19
N LYS A 82 -11.10 11.21 -6.35
CA LYS A 82 -12.40 11.33 -7.02
C LYS A 82 -13.43 10.33 -6.50
N VAL A 83 -12.99 9.14 -6.10
CA VAL A 83 -13.90 8.01 -5.85
C VAL A 83 -14.04 7.63 -4.38
N VAL A 84 -13.10 8.02 -3.53
CA VAL A 84 -13.15 7.74 -2.09
C VAL A 84 -13.29 9.04 -1.32
N ASP A 85 -14.32 9.15 -0.49
CA ASP A 85 -14.50 10.28 0.44
C ASP A 85 -13.67 10.07 1.71
N ALA A 86 -12.44 10.61 1.72
CA ALA A 86 -11.52 10.59 2.86
C ALA A 86 -10.94 12.00 3.11
N ASP A 87 -10.52 12.26 4.36
CA ASP A 87 -9.94 13.55 4.76
C ASP A 87 -8.41 13.56 4.69
N LEU A 88 -7.79 12.38 4.76
CA LEU A 88 -6.34 12.21 4.74
C LEU A 88 -5.97 11.02 3.85
N TYR A 89 -5.01 11.24 2.96
CA TYR A 89 -4.44 10.19 2.13
C TYR A 89 -2.96 10.05 2.47
N VAL A 90 -2.50 8.82 2.70
CA VAL A 90 -1.11 8.52 3.05
C VAL A 90 -0.55 7.53 2.05
N VAL A 91 0.47 7.94 1.30
CA VAL A 91 1.18 7.06 0.38
C VAL A 91 2.11 6.13 1.17
N LEU A 92 2.05 4.84 0.87
CA LEU A 92 2.93 3.80 1.42
C LEU A 92 3.59 3.06 0.26
N THR A 93 4.91 2.87 0.34
CA THR A 93 5.69 2.20 -0.70
C THR A 93 5.89 0.72 -0.39
N GLY A 94 5.78 -0.10 -1.43
CA GLY A 94 6.08 -1.53 -1.40
C GLY A 94 7.53 -1.80 -1.76
N CYS A 95 8.00 -3.02 -1.46
CA CYS A 95 9.39 -3.41 -1.76
C CYS A 95 9.76 -3.28 -3.24
N THR A 96 8.82 -3.51 -4.17
CA THR A 96 9.09 -3.37 -5.60
C THR A 96 9.46 -1.94 -5.97
N SER A 97 8.63 -0.96 -5.58
CA SER A 97 8.85 0.46 -5.89
C SER A 97 10.12 1.01 -5.21
N GLU A 98 10.40 0.54 -3.98
CA GLU A 98 11.64 0.87 -3.26
C GLU A 98 12.89 0.31 -3.96
N ILE A 99 12.83 -0.92 -4.49
CA ILE A 99 13.95 -1.52 -5.23
C ILE A 99 14.17 -0.81 -6.57
N VAL A 100 13.09 -0.45 -7.26
CA VAL A 100 13.14 0.36 -8.50
C VAL A 100 13.73 1.75 -8.21
N GLY A 101 13.46 2.29 -7.02
CA GLY A 101 13.90 3.62 -6.62
C GLY A 101 12.96 4.71 -7.13
N ASP A 102 11.66 4.43 -7.16
CA ASP A 102 10.64 5.43 -7.50
C ASP A 102 10.68 6.60 -6.50
N ASP A 103 10.73 7.84 -7.01
CA ASP A 103 10.62 9.06 -6.20
C ASP A 103 9.13 9.33 -5.92
N ALA A 104 8.68 8.93 -4.73
CA ALA A 104 7.28 8.87 -4.33
C ALA A 104 6.83 10.04 -3.43
#